data_AF-A6BE95-F1
#
_entry.id   AF-A6BE95-F1
#
_cell.length_a   1.000
_cell.length_b   1.000
_cell.length_c   1.000
_cell.angle_alpha   90.00
_cell.angle_beta   90.00
_cell.angle_gamma   90.00
#
_symmetry.space_group_name_H-M   'P 1'
#
loop_
_entity.id
_entity.type
_entity.pdbx_description
1 polymer ?
#
loop_
_entity_poly.entity_id
_entity_poly.type
_entity_poly.pdbx_seq_one_letter_code
_entity_poly.pdbx_strand_id
1 'polypeptide(L)' 'MNDIGKTIIMVTHDLQMASYCSRLILLKDGVILEDLKNSGDQEAFYQEILGKMKEL' A
#
# COMPACT_ATOMS: atom_id res chain seq x y z
N MET A 1 -5.85 -6.75 -11.06
CA MET A 1 -5.28 -7.81 -11.92
C MET A 1 -4.37 -7.14 -12.92
N ASN A 2 -3.23 -7.74 -13.22
CA ASN A 2 -2.42 -7.30 -14.37
C ASN A 2 -3.08 -7.74 -15.69
N ASP A 3 -2.51 -7.35 -16.83
CA ASP A 3 -3.09 -7.59 -18.16
C ASP A 3 -3.28 -9.08 -18.50
N ILE A 4 -2.60 -9.98 -17.79
CA ILE A 4 -2.73 -11.44 -17.93
C ILE A 4 -3.60 -12.09 -16.84
N GLY A 5 -4.31 -11.28 -16.05
CA GLY A 5 -5.27 -11.74 -15.05
C GLY A 5 -4.66 -12.38 -13.80
N LYS A 6 -3.41 -12.06 -13.46
CA LYS A 6 -2.75 -12.52 -12.24
C LYS A 6 -2.84 -11.49 -11.12
N THR A 7 -2.83 -12.00 -9.89
CA THR A 7 -2.70 -11.20 -8.66
C THR A 7 -1.26 -11.27 -8.18
N ILE A 8 -0.66 -10.12 -7.92
CA ILE A 8 0.70 -10.00 -7.40
C ILE A 8 0.57 -9.50 -5.97
N ILE A 9 1.21 -10.21 -5.04
CA ILE A 9 1.36 -9.79 -3.65
C ILE A 9 2.84 -9.53 -3.44
N MET A 10 3.15 -8.34 -2.90
CA MET A 10 4.50 -7.93 -2.56
C MET A 10 4.52 -7.53 -1.10
N VAL A 11 5.58 -7.91 -0.40
CA VAL A 11 5.87 -7.45 0.95
C VAL A 11 7.15 -6.62 0.86
N THR A 12 7.07 -5.38 1.32
CA THR A 12 8.20 -4.45 1.29
C THR A 12 8.14 -3.51 2.49
N HIS A 13 9.30 -3.03 2.92
CA HIS A 13 9.44 -1.93 3.88
C HIS A 13 9.63 -0.58 3.18
N ASP A 14 9.80 -0.56 1.85
CA ASP A 14 9.92 0.64 1.05
C ASP A 14 8.51 1.18 0.69
N LEU A 15 8.16 2.33 1.28
CA LEU A 15 6.86 2.98 1.07
C LEU A 15 6.69 3.54 -0.34
N GLN A 16 7.78 3.93 -1.00
CA GLN A 16 7.74 4.41 -2.37
C GLN A 16 7.43 3.27 -3.33
N MET A 17 8.03 2.10 -3.13
CA MET A 17 7.65 0.91 -3.91
C MET A 17 6.22 0.46 -3.60
N ALA A 18 5.82 0.50 -2.34
CA ALA A 18 4.48 0.13 -1.91
C ALA A 18 3.39 1.04 -2.49
N SER A 19 3.65 2.33 -2.69
CA SER A 19 2.65 3.25 -3.23
C SER A 19 2.20 2.88 -4.66
N TYR A 20 3.01 2.16 -5.44
CA TYR A 20 2.63 1.72 -6.80
C TYR A 20 1.59 0.59 -6.82
N CYS A 21 1.23 0.04 -5.65
CA CYS A 21 0.21 -0.99 -5.57
C CYS A 21 -1.18 -0.43 -5.86
N SER A 22 -2.10 -1.32 -6.21
CA SER A 22 -3.53 -1.00 -6.31
C SER A 22 -4.23 -0.98 -4.94
N ARG A 23 -3.66 -1.66 -3.95
CA ARG A 23 -4.17 -1.80 -2.58
C ARG A 23 -3.02 -2.07 -1.62
N LEU A 24 -2.95 -1.31 -0.55
CA LEU A 24 -1.96 -1.45 0.51
C LEU A 24 -2.64 -2.00 1.76
N ILE A 25 -2.00 -2.99 2.39
CA ILE A 25 -2.38 -3.50 3.71
C ILE A 25 -1.22 -3.21 4.66
N LEU A 26 -1.46 -2.46 5.73
CA LEU A 26 -0.49 -2.33 6.82
C LEU A 26 -0.73 -3.43 7.85
N LEU A 27 0.34 -4.18 8.16
CA LEU A 27 0.34 -5.27 9.13
C LEU A 27 1.32 -4.94 10.27
N LYS A 28 0.88 -5.11 11.51
CA LYS A 28 1.72 -5.00 12.71
C LYS A 28 1.26 -6.04 13.72
N ASP A 29 2.20 -6.80 14.29
CA ASP A 29 1.93 -7.80 15.35
C ASP A 29 0.81 -8.79 15.03
N GLY A 30 0.70 -9.20 13.75
CA GLY A 30 -0.32 -10.14 13.28
C GLY A 30 -1.71 -9.53 13.03
N VAL A 31 -1.85 -8.21 13.15
CA VAL A 31 -3.11 -7.48 12.96
C VAL A 31 -3.02 -6.58 11.72
N ILE A 32 -4.12 -6.53 10.94
CA ILE A 32 -4.29 -5.55 9.86
C ILE A 32 -4.71 -4.23 10.49
N LEU A 33 -3.87 -3.21 10.33
CA LEU A 33 -4.12 -1.88 10.88
C LEU A 33 -4.84 -0.98 9.89
N GLU A 34 -4.48 -1.07 8.61
CA GLU A 34 -5.05 -0.22 7.56
C GLU A 34 -5.23 -1.04 6.28
N ASP A 35 -6.24 -0.65 5.50
CA ASP A 35 -6.57 -1.20 4.20
C ASP A 35 -6.87 -0.04 3.24
N LEU A 36 -5.86 0.35 2.47
CA LEU A 36 -5.92 1.53 1.61
C LEU A 36 -6.00 1.11 0.16
N LYS A 37 -6.80 1.83 -0.63
CA LYS A 37 -6.92 1.62 -2.07
C LYS A 37 -6.39 2.82 -2.81
N ASN A 38 -5.49 2.58 -3.76
CA ASN A 38 -4.96 3.66 -4.61
C ASN A 38 -6.09 4.16 -5.53
N SER A 39 -6.40 5.45 -5.43
CA SER A 39 -7.45 6.13 -6.21
C SER A 39 -6.98 6.57 -7.61
N GLY A 40 -5.70 6.37 -7.93
CA GLY A 40 -5.08 6.74 -9.21
C GLY A 40 -4.16 7.96 -9.12
N ASP A 41 -4.19 8.72 -8.03
CA ASP A 41 -3.21 9.77 -7.74
C ASP A 41 -2.07 9.21 -6.88
N GLN A 42 -0.94 8.97 -7.54
CA GLN A 42 0.23 8.32 -6.94
C GLN A 42 0.88 9.14 -5.82
N GLU A 43 0.94 10.46 -5.99
CA GLU A 43 1.59 11.34 -5.01
C GLU A 43 0.71 11.48 -3.78
N ALA A 44 -0.61 11.69 -3.97
CA ALA A 44 -1.56 11.75 -2.87
C ALA A 44 -1.56 10.45 -2.06
N PHE A 45 -1.54 9.29 -2.75
CA PHE A 45 -1.51 8.00 -2.09
C PHE A 45 -0.19 7.77 -1.32
N TYR A 46 0.95 8.16 -1.89
CA TYR A 46 2.23 8.09 -1.19
C TYR A 46 2.24 8.96 0.09
N GLN A 47 1.72 10.19 0.02
CA GLN A 47 1.61 11.07 1.19
C GLN A 47 0.65 10.51 2.25
N GLU A 48 -0.45 9.89 1.84
CA GLU A 48 -1.39 9.20 2.76
C GLU A 48 -0.68 8.07 3.52
N ILE A 49 0.06 7.22 2.80
CA ILE A 49 0.85 6.12 3.38
C ILE A 49 1.90 6.65 4.36
N LEU A 50 2.62 7.70 3.98
CA LEU A 50 3.59 8.36 4.85
C LEU A 50 2.94 8.92 6.12
N GLY A 51 1.74 9.48 6.02
CA GLY A 51 0.96 9.95 7.15
C GLY A 51 0.66 8.81 8.12
N LYS A 52 0.08 7.71 7.62
CA LYS A 52 -0.25 6.53 8.43
C LYS A 52 0.96 5.90 9.10
N MET A 53 2.10 5.82 8.41
CA MET A 53 3.33 5.25 8.97
C MET A 53 3.94 6.08 10.09
N LYS A 54 3.68 7.39 10.16
CA LYS A 54 4.14 8.25 11.27
C LYS A 54 3.31 8.07 12.55
N GLU A 55 2.09 7.54 12.44
CA GLU A 55 1.17 7.34 13.57
C GLU A 55 1.39 5.97 14.26
N LEU A 56 2.28 5.13 13.72
CA LEU A 56 2.57 3.75 14.17
C LEU A 56 3.87 3.62 14.98
#